data_AF-A0A2V9KL36-F1
#
_entry.id   AF-A0A2V9KL36-F1
#
_cell.length_a   1.000
_cell.length_b   1.000
_cell.length_c   1.000
_cell.angle_alpha   90.00
_cell.angle_beta   90.00
_cell.angle_gamma   90.00
#
_symmetry.space_group_name_H-M   'P 1'
#
loop_
_entity.id
_entity.type
_entity.pdbx_description
1 polymer ?
#
loop_
_entity_poly.entity_id
_entity_poly.type
_entity_poly.pdbx_seq_one_letter_code
_entity_poly.pdbx_strand_id
1 'polypeptide(L)'
;MRDRYHIEQRGHACSILASDFPNEFQDIIDCLDGFVLRKSHILTPGGGKSPISVGLDGFLHRRGWKERSFDIKILVDDKPIPLPTHKIDNFKNEVGLEVEWNNKTEFYDRDLNNFRLLKELRVLAVGVIVTRMSELQDLFNKLGKGPSYGPSTTHWKKLIPKVDGVQRYEVFTRISVDTFRGPRIPPSPYLSSAGVAAESCLGRAGSSDATVVVRRCECRHQRARIRSCEAI
;
A
#
# COMPACT_ATOMS: atom_id res chain seq x y z
N MET A 1 -5.51 -6.97 -10.79
CA MET A 1 -5.36 -6.32 -9.46
C MET A 1 -4.72 -7.24 -8.44
N ARG A 2 -5.24 -8.46 -8.23
CA ARG A 2 -4.72 -9.45 -7.25
C ARG A 2 -3.27 -9.88 -7.45
N ASP A 3 -2.75 -9.81 -8.68
CA ASP A 3 -1.36 -10.15 -8.97
C ASP A 3 -0.36 -9.10 -8.48
N ARG A 4 -0.82 -7.87 -8.27
CA ARG A 4 -0.01 -6.77 -7.72
C ARG A 4 -0.24 -6.65 -6.23
N TYR A 5 -1.52 -6.64 -5.84
CA TYR A 5 -2.02 -6.32 -4.51
C TYR A 5 -2.50 -7.57 -3.77
N HIS A 6 -1.91 -7.84 -2.62
CA HIS A 6 -2.50 -8.70 -1.61
C HIS A 6 -3.53 -7.89 -0.86
N ILE A 7 -4.75 -8.38 -0.82
CA ILE A 7 -5.91 -7.71 -0.21
C ILE A 7 -6.36 -8.55 0.97
N GLU A 8 -6.64 -7.89 2.07
CA GLU A 8 -7.04 -8.46 3.35
C GLU A 8 -8.23 -7.66 3.78
N GLN A 9 -9.34 -8.32 4.14
CA GLN A 9 -10.57 -7.65 4.57
C GLN A 9 -11.11 -8.27 5.85
N ARG A 10 -11.96 -7.52 6.56
CA ARG A 10 -12.78 -7.96 7.69
C ARG A 10 -14.13 -7.27 7.58
N GLY A 11 -15.18 -7.85 8.17
CA GLY A 11 -16.49 -7.18 8.22
C GLY A 11 -17.17 -6.97 6.90
N HIS A 12 -16.93 -7.87 5.94
CA HIS A 12 -17.50 -7.74 4.61
C HIS A 12 -17.19 -6.39 3.94
N ALA A 13 -16.07 -5.76 4.28
CA ALA A 13 -15.70 -4.44 3.79
C ALA A 13 -15.80 -4.27 2.29
N CYS A 14 -15.29 -5.23 1.51
CA CYS A 14 -15.39 -5.17 0.06
C CYS A 14 -16.85 -5.28 -0.41
N SER A 15 -17.70 -6.03 0.30
CA SER A 15 -19.13 -6.12 -0.02
C SER A 15 -19.82 -4.79 0.24
N ILE A 16 -19.58 -4.16 1.40
CA ILE A 16 -20.13 -2.84 1.75
C ILE A 16 -19.67 -1.78 0.74
N LEU A 17 -18.38 -1.77 0.40
CA LEU A 17 -17.84 -0.88 -0.63
C LEU A 17 -18.50 -1.13 -2.00
N ALA A 18 -18.66 -2.38 -2.41
CA ALA A 18 -19.23 -2.72 -3.71
C ALA A 18 -20.73 -2.44 -3.82
N SER A 19 -21.48 -2.58 -2.72
CA SER A 19 -22.94 -2.36 -2.71
C SER A 19 -23.31 -0.91 -2.44
N ASP A 20 -22.75 -0.33 -1.38
CA ASP A 20 -23.26 0.91 -0.79
C ASP A 20 -22.41 2.12 -1.21
N PHE A 21 -21.13 1.89 -1.53
CA PHE A 21 -20.16 2.93 -1.93
C PHE A 21 -19.44 2.61 -3.25
N PRO A 22 -20.14 2.23 -4.33
CA PRO A 22 -19.50 1.71 -5.55
C PRO A 22 -18.59 2.74 -6.24
N ASN A 23 -18.91 4.04 -6.11
CA ASN A 23 -18.09 5.11 -6.70
C ASN A 23 -16.77 5.29 -5.93
N GLU A 24 -16.82 5.30 -4.61
CA GLU A 24 -15.64 5.34 -3.73
C GLU A 24 -14.78 4.09 -3.97
N PHE A 25 -15.42 2.93 -4.12
CA PHE A 25 -14.70 1.70 -4.38
C PHE A 25 -13.99 1.74 -5.73
N GLN A 26 -14.64 2.24 -6.77
CA GLN A 26 -14.03 2.42 -8.08
C GLN A 26 -12.89 3.44 -8.04
N ASP A 27 -13.03 4.56 -7.31
CA ASP A 27 -11.97 5.55 -7.12
C ASP A 27 -10.72 4.90 -6.50
N ILE A 28 -10.92 4.05 -5.48
CA ILE A 28 -9.84 3.30 -4.82
C ILE A 28 -9.22 2.34 -5.84
N ILE A 29 -10.01 1.56 -6.56
CA ILE A 29 -9.50 0.61 -7.57
C ILE A 29 -8.67 1.34 -8.63
N ASP A 30 -9.17 2.44 -9.18
CA ASP A 30 -8.48 3.23 -10.21
C ASP A 30 -7.19 3.86 -9.66
N CYS A 31 -7.20 4.34 -8.41
CA CYS A 31 -6.02 4.89 -7.74
C CYS A 31 -4.89 3.86 -7.70
N LEU A 32 -5.25 2.65 -7.29
CA LEU A 32 -4.31 1.55 -7.16
C LEU A 32 -3.95 0.99 -8.54
N ASP A 33 -4.87 0.95 -9.49
CA ASP A 33 -4.53 0.47 -10.83
C ASP A 33 -3.53 1.41 -11.52
N GLY A 34 -3.69 2.72 -11.34
CA GLY A 34 -2.80 3.77 -11.82
C GLY A 34 -1.48 3.91 -11.04
N PHE A 35 -1.38 3.32 -9.85
CA PHE A 35 -0.17 3.42 -9.02
C PHE A 35 1.02 2.63 -9.60
N VAL A 36 2.19 3.29 -9.64
CA VAL A 36 3.47 2.69 -10.04
C VAL A 36 4.56 3.11 -9.04
N LEU A 37 5.23 2.12 -8.44
CA LEU A 37 6.37 2.37 -7.57
C LEU A 37 7.63 2.66 -8.40
N ARG A 38 8.00 3.94 -8.47
CA ARG A 38 9.15 4.44 -9.23
C ARG A 38 10.42 4.45 -8.38
N LYS A 39 11.57 4.21 -9.03
CA LYS A 39 12.87 4.24 -8.35
C LYS A 39 13.17 5.64 -7.83
N SER A 40 12.86 6.67 -8.63
CA SER A 40 13.00 8.07 -8.24
C SER A 40 12.29 8.38 -6.92
N HIS A 41 11.06 7.88 -6.76
CA HIS A 41 10.26 8.10 -5.55
C HIS A 41 10.89 7.46 -4.31
N ILE A 42 11.49 6.28 -4.44
CA ILE A 42 12.20 5.61 -3.34
C ILE A 42 13.49 6.37 -2.97
N LEU A 43 14.20 6.86 -3.99
CA LEU A 43 15.50 7.50 -3.81
C LEU A 43 15.39 8.94 -3.29
N THR A 44 14.23 9.58 -3.44
CA THR A 44 13.97 10.93 -2.92
C THR A 44 14.31 11.00 -1.42
N PRO A 45 15.12 11.97 -0.97
CA PRO A 45 15.43 12.16 0.45
C PRO A 45 14.18 12.39 1.30
N GLY A 46 14.25 12.01 2.59
CA GLY A 46 13.16 12.27 3.55
C GLY A 46 13.08 13.74 3.96
N GLY A 47 12.04 14.09 4.73
CA GLY A 47 11.81 15.45 5.22
C GLY A 47 10.32 15.86 5.29
N GLY A 48 9.42 15.03 4.75
CA GLY A 48 7.97 15.24 4.77
C GLY A 48 7.22 14.01 4.26
N LYS A 49 5.96 14.18 3.83
CA LYS A 49 5.20 13.10 3.18
C LYS A 49 5.95 12.59 1.94
N SER A 50 6.02 11.28 1.77
CA SER A 50 6.72 10.67 0.64
C SER A 50 6.05 11.04 -0.70
N PRO A 51 6.78 11.14 -1.82
CA PRO A 51 6.17 11.32 -3.15
C PRO A 51 5.13 10.24 -3.48
N ILE A 52 5.26 9.06 -2.87
CA ILE A 52 4.32 7.94 -3.00
C ILE A 52 2.99 8.29 -2.33
N SER A 53 3.02 8.74 -1.07
CA SER A 53 1.83 9.21 -0.35
C SER A 53 1.18 10.40 -1.06
N VAL A 54 1.97 11.41 -1.43
CA VAL A 54 1.48 12.60 -2.14
C VAL A 54 0.80 12.25 -3.45
N GLY A 55 1.35 11.28 -4.20
CA GLY A 55 0.76 10.82 -5.46
C GLY A 55 -0.60 10.12 -5.27
N LEU A 56 -0.70 9.25 -4.27
CA LEU A 56 -1.93 8.52 -3.94
C LEU A 56 -3.02 9.46 -3.40
N ASP A 57 -2.68 10.29 -2.40
CA ASP A 57 -3.57 11.30 -1.84
C ASP A 57 -4.05 12.26 -2.94
N GLY A 58 -3.11 12.77 -3.75
CA GLY A 58 -3.44 13.68 -4.85
C GLY A 58 -4.37 13.07 -5.90
N PHE A 59 -4.28 11.76 -6.15
CA PHE A 59 -5.20 11.07 -7.06
C PHE A 59 -6.63 11.06 -6.52
N LEU A 60 -6.80 10.77 -5.24
CA LEU A 60 -8.09 10.73 -4.56
C LEU A 60 -8.66 12.14 -4.38
N HIS A 61 -7.84 13.11 -4.01
CA HIS A 61 -8.26 14.52 -3.87
C HIS A 61 -8.88 15.09 -5.15
N ARG A 62 -8.30 14.76 -6.32
CA ARG A 62 -8.87 15.17 -7.62
C ARG A 62 -10.24 14.54 -7.91
N ARG A 63 -10.62 13.49 -7.18
CA ARG A 63 -11.93 12.81 -7.25
C ARG A 63 -12.86 13.19 -6.10
N GLY A 64 -12.54 14.28 -5.41
CA GLY A 64 -13.39 14.86 -4.37
C GLY A 64 -13.24 14.23 -2.99
N TRP A 65 -12.27 13.34 -2.79
CA TRP A 65 -11.86 12.93 -1.44
C TRP A 65 -11.20 14.11 -0.73
N LYS A 66 -11.43 14.28 0.57
CA LYS A 66 -10.93 15.43 1.32
C LYS A 66 -10.43 15.01 2.69
N GLU A 67 -9.45 15.74 3.21
CA GLU A 67 -9.10 15.64 4.62
C GLU A 67 -10.31 16.02 5.49
N ARG A 68 -10.60 15.22 6.51
CA ARG A 68 -11.72 15.47 7.42
C ARG A 68 -11.33 15.29 8.88
N SER A 69 -11.57 16.33 9.67
CA SER A 69 -11.57 16.28 11.14
C SER A 69 -12.99 16.06 11.67
N PHE A 70 -13.08 15.36 12.81
CA PHE A 70 -14.35 15.12 13.49
C PHE A 70 -14.28 15.73 14.90
N ASP A 71 -15.21 16.65 15.21
CA ASP A 71 -15.42 17.14 16.57
C ASP A 71 -16.38 16.17 17.29
N ILE A 72 -15.82 15.36 18.20
CA ILE A 72 -16.55 14.31 18.91
C ILE A 72 -16.49 14.62 20.40
N LYS A 73 -17.66 14.66 21.05
CA LYS A 73 -17.80 14.87 22.48
C LYS A 73 -18.57 13.71 23.08
N ILE A 74 -17.90 12.95 23.95
CA ILE A 74 -18.54 11.91 24.76
C ILE A 74 -18.59 12.42 26.21
N LEU A 75 -19.79 12.40 26.78
CA LEU A 75 -20.08 12.83 28.15
C LEU A 75 -20.52 11.61 28.95
N VAL A 76 -19.98 11.45 30.16
CA VAL A 76 -20.44 10.46 31.14
C VAL A 76 -20.76 11.22 32.41
N ASP A 77 -22.04 11.22 32.81
CA ASP A 77 -22.55 12.02 33.93
C ASP A 77 -22.15 13.50 33.81
N ASP A 78 -22.34 14.07 32.61
CA ASP A 78 -21.95 15.44 32.22
C ASP A 78 -20.45 15.74 32.29
N LYS A 79 -19.60 14.74 32.55
CA LYS A 79 -18.14 14.89 32.55
C LYS A 79 -17.59 14.52 31.17
N PRO A 80 -16.87 15.43 30.50
CA PRO A 80 -16.29 15.13 29.21
C PRO A 80 -15.17 14.11 29.35
N ILE A 81 -15.19 13.10 28.49
CA ILE A 81 -14.06 12.18 28.33
C ILE A 81 -13.18 12.72 27.20
N PRO A 82 -11.88 12.96 27.44
CA PRO A 82 -10.97 13.36 26.39
C PRO A 82 -10.81 12.22 25.38
N LEU A 83 -11.09 12.52 24.11
CA LEU A 83 -10.94 11.56 23.01
C LEU A 83 -9.77 11.99 22.13
N PRO A 84 -8.79 11.11 21.89
CA PRO A 84 -7.77 11.37 20.89
C PRO A 84 -8.38 11.17 19.49
N THR A 85 -9.00 12.21 18.94
CA THR A 85 -9.46 12.20 17.54
C THR A 85 -8.39 12.74 16.62
N HIS A 86 -8.30 12.15 15.44
CA HIS A 86 -7.36 12.57 14.41
C HIS A 86 -8.09 12.78 13.09
N LYS A 87 -7.45 13.54 12.21
CA LYS A 87 -7.97 13.74 10.87
C LYS A 87 -7.85 12.45 10.07
N ILE A 88 -8.80 12.23 9.18
CA ILE A 88 -8.66 11.24 8.10
C ILE A 88 -8.15 11.97 6.86
N ASP A 89 -7.04 11.53 6.29
CA ASP A 89 -6.40 12.17 5.12
C ASP A 89 -7.31 12.16 3.88
N ASN A 90 -7.94 11.02 3.57
CA ASN A 90 -8.87 10.90 2.46
C ASN A 90 -10.23 10.41 2.95
N PHE A 91 -11.21 11.29 3.00
CA PHE A 91 -12.57 10.95 3.41
C PHE A 91 -13.59 11.36 2.34
N LYS A 92 -14.54 10.46 2.04
CA LYS A 92 -15.65 10.71 1.11
C LYS A 92 -16.87 9.90 1.56
N ASN A 93 -18.01 10.57 1.71
CA ASN A 93 -19.26 10.01 2.24
C ASN A 93 -19.08 9.37 3.62
N GLU A 94 -18.97 8.04 3.71
CA GLU A 94 -18.68 7.32 4.96
C GLU A 94 -17.47 6.38 4.80
N VAL A 95 -16.66 6.62 3.77
CA VAL A 95 -15.44 5.87 3.50
C VAL A 95 -14.24 6.74 3.84
N GLY A 96 -13.36 6.22 4.68
CA GLY A 96 -12.08 6.83 5.05
C GLY A 96 -10.93 6.01 4.51
N LEU A 97 -9.88 6.65 4.02
CA LEU A 97 -8.69 6.02 3.50
C LEU A 97 -7.43 6.73 3.99
N GLU A 98 -6.51 5.94 4.54
CA GLU A 98 -5.19 6.38 5.00
C GLU A 98 -4.07 5.74 4.18
N VAL A 99 -3.14 6.56 3.71
CA VAL A 99 -1.94 6.09 2.98
C VAL A 99 -0.76 5.98 3.94
N GLU A 100 -0.69 4.83 4.59
CA GLU A 100 0.36 4.47 5.55
C GLU A 100 1.62 3.94 4.86
N TRP A 101 2.37 4.85 4.24
CA TRP A 101 3.62 4.53 3.54
C TRP A 101 4.86 4.97 4.33
N ASN A 102 5.45 4.03 5.08
CA ASN A 102 6.70 4.24 5.81
C ASN A 102 6.62 5.28 6.95
N ASN A 103 5.42 5.49 7.50
CA ASN A 103 5.18 6.36 8.65
C ASN A 103 5.80 5.77 9.94
N LYS A 104 6.00 6.58 10.99
CA LYS A 104 6.45 6.04 12.29
C LYS A 104 5.34 5.27 12.98
N THR A 105 5.73 4.38 13.89
CA THR A 105 4.79 3.43 14.49
C THR A 105 3.68 4.07 15.32
N GLU A 106 3.98 5.20 15.95
CA GLU A 106 3.03 5.93 16.79
C GLU A 106 1.86 6.53 15.99
N PHE A 107 2.04 6.75 14.68
CA PHE A 107 1.01 7.38 13.84
C PHE A 107 -0.07 6.40 13.39
N TYR A 108 0.29 5.21 12.94
CA TYR A 108 -0.73 4.26 12.45
C TYR A 108 -1.55 3.62 13.58
N ASP A 109 -1.01 3.51 14.79
CA ASP A 109 -1.78 3.08 15.98
C ASP A 109 -2.96 4.03 16.25
N ARG A 110 -2.67 5.31 16.13
CA ARG A 110 -3.61 6.39 16.32
C ARG A 110 -4.68 6.41 15.22
N ASP A 111 -4.29 6.18 13.98
CA ASP A 111 -5.23 6.15 12.85
C ASP A 111 -6.15 4.91 12.92
N LEU A 112 -5.62 3.75 13.35
CA LEU A 112 -6.43 2.55 13.64
C LEU A 112 -7.46 2.80 14.76
N ASN A 113 -7.05 3.45 15.85
CA ASN A 113 -7.95 3.81 16.94
C ASN A 113 -9.03 4.81 16.48
N ASN A 114 -8.66 5.77 15.63
CA ASN A 114 -9.59 6.74 15.07
C ASN A 114 -10.65 6.07 14.18
N PHE A 115 -10.24 5.16 13.29
CA PHE A 115 -11.17 4.37 12.48
C PHE A 115 -12.12 3.54 13.35
N ARG A 116 -11.61 2.90 14.41
CA ARG A 116 -12.45 2.14 15.35
C ARG A 116 -13.51 3.03 16.01
N LEU A 117 -13.10 4.18 16.55
CA LEU A 117 -14.03 5.11 17.20
C LEU A 117 -15.11 5.60 16.21
N LEU A 118 -14.70 6.02 15.02
CA LEU A 118 -15.63 6.55 14.01
C LEU A 118 -16.59 5.47 13.49
N LYS A 119 -16.16 4.22 13.41
CA LYS A 119 -17.02 3.09 13.06
C LYS A 119 -18.06 2.82 14.14
N GLU A 120 -17.66 2.81 15.41
CA GLU A 120 -18.57 2.62 16.55
C GLU A 120 -19.64 3.72 16.61
N LEU A 121 -19.25 4.96 16.32
CA LEU A 121 -20.15 6.11 16.24
C LEU A 121 -20.96 6.18 14.94
N ARG A 122 -20.81 5.21 14.03
CA ARG A 122 -21.47 5.13 12.71
C ARG A 122 -21.21 6.36 11.82
N VAL A 123 -20.07 7.02 12.02
CA VAL A 123 -19.59 8.10 11.15
C VAL A 123 -18.79 7.55 9.97
N LEU A 124 -18.16 6.39 10.17
CA LEU A 124 -17.36 5.68 9.16
C LEU A 124 -17.99 4.31 8.90
N ALA A 125 -18.38 4.04 7.66
CA ALA A 125 -18.82 2.73 7.22
C ALA A 125 -17.63 1.80 6.95
N VAL A 126 -16.59 2.29 6.28
CA VAL A 126 -15.41 1.51 5.86
C VAL A 126 -14.14 2.35 6.01
N GLY A 127 -13.14 1.82 6.73
CA GLY A 127 -11.79 2.41 6.82
C GLY A 127 -10.77 1.62 6.00
N VAL A 128 -10.08 2.25 5.06
CA VAL A 128 -9.10 1.62 4.17
C VAL A 128 -7.69 2.06 4.54
N ILE A 129 -6.75 1.13 4.64
CA ILE A 129 -5.33 1.45 4.87
C ILE A 129 -4.49 0.91 3.72
N VAL A 130 -3.77 1.81 3.05
CA VAL A 130 -2.82 1.49 1.99
C VAL A 130 -1.41 1.50 2.57
N THR A 131 -0.78 0.34 2.68
CA THR A 131 0.60 0.23 3.19
C THR A 131 1.45 -0.70 2.35
N ARG A 132 2.76 -0.59 2.49
CA ARG A 132 3.75 -1.41 1.78
C ARG A 132 3.90 -2.82 2.36
N MET A 133 4.43 -3.71 1.52
CA MET A 133 4.88 -5.01 1.98
C MET A 133 6.20 -5.01 2.72
N SER A 134 6.34 -6.00 3.60
CA SER A 134 7.58 -6.24 4.32
C SER A 134 8.69 -6.71 3.39
N GLU A 135 8.36 -7.43 2.31
CA GLU A 135 9.26 -7.92 1.28
C GLU A 135 9.88 -6.77 0.47
N LEU A 136 9.24 -5.61 0.39
CA LEU A 136 9.83 -4.42 -0.24
C LEU A 136 11.08 -3.93 0.52
N GLN A 137 11.30 -4.38 1.76
CA GLN A 137 12.51 -4.06 2.50
C GLN A 137 13.78 -4.52 1.78
N ASP A 138 13.76 -5.71 1.16
CA ASP A 138 14.92 -6.25 0.45
C ASP A 138 15.31 -5.35 -0.72
N LEU A 139 14.30 -4.79 -1.39
CA LEU A 139 14.50 -3.83 -2.45
C LEU A 139 15.12 -2.53 -1.92
N PHE A 140 14.58 -1.99 -0.82
CA PHE A 140 15.11 -0.76 -0.23
C PHE A 140 16.56 -0.94 0.22
N ASN A 141 16.91 -2.10 0.77
CA ASN A 141 18.29 -2.46 1.11
C ASN A 141 19.19 -2.46 -0.13
N LYS A 142 18.76 -3.10 -1.23
CA LYS A 142 19.51 -3.12 -2.51
C LYS A 142 19.69 -1.73 -3.12
N LEU A 143 18.75 -0.81 -2.88
CA LEU A 143 18.81 0.57 -3.35
C LEU A 143 19.58 1.50 -2.41
N GLY A 144 20.20 0.98 -1.33
CA GLY A 144 20.93 1.79 -0.35
C GLY A 144 20.01 2.64 0.54
N LYS A 145 18.71 2.38 0.56
CA LYS A 145 17.67 3.11 1.31
C LYS A 145 17.11 2.32 2.50
N GLY A 146 17.64 1.13 2.78
CA GLY A 146 17.25 0.30 3.92
C GLY A 146 17.06 1.06 5.24
N PRO A 147 18.04 1.89 5.68
CA PRO A 147 17.93 2.68 6.91
C PRO A 147 16.76 3.67 6.90
N SER A 148 16.44 4.28 5.75
CA SER A 148 15.32 5.22 5.60
C SER A 148 13.96 4.54 5.69
N TYR A 149 13.89 3.25 5.36
CA TYR A 149 12.70 2.41 5.45
C TYR A 149 12.82 1.38 6.58
N GLY A 150 13.56 1.74 7.63
CA GLY A 150 14.00 0.84 8.67
C GLY A 150 12.87 0.27 9.55
N PRO A 151 13.23 -0.49 10.58
CA PRO A 151 12.28 -1.23 11.41
C PRO A 151 11.35 -0.32 12.22
N SER A 152 11.55 0.98 12.32
CA SER A 152 10.61 1.88 13.01
C SER A 152 9.37 2.24 12.16
N THR A 153 9.35 1.84 10.88
CA THR A 153 8.36 2.29 9.90
C THR A 153 7.21 1.31 9.67
N THR A 154 6.05 1.82 9.28
CA THR A 154 4.87 1.01 8.95
C THR A 154 5.13 0.12 7.74
N HIS A 155 4.85 -1.17 7.90
CA HIS A 155 4.79 -2.16 6.84
C HIS A 155 3.91 -3.33 7.28
N TRP A 156 3.50 -4.18 6.34
CA TRP A 156 2.56 -5.28 6.59
C TRP A 156 2.76 -6.07 7.90
N LYS A 157 3.93 -6.69 8.13
CA LYS A 157 4.18 -7.52 9.33
C LYS A 157 4.03 -6.79 10.66
N LYS A 158 4.10 -5.45 10.66
CA LYS A 158 3.91 -4.60 11.85
C LYS A 158 2.48 -4.13 12.01
N LEU A 159 1.84 -3.82 10.89
CA LEU A 159 0.44 -3.40 10.88
C LEU A 159 -0.47 -4.55 11.30
N ILE A 160 -0.27 -5.75 10.73
CA ILE A 160 -1.23 -6.86 10.87
C ILE A 160 -1.48 -7.32 12.31
N PRO A 161 -0.49 -7.44 13.22
CA PRO A 161 -0.77 -7.87 14.59
C PRO A 161 -1.51 -6.80 15.38
N LYS A 162 -1.38 -5.51 15.01
CA LYS A 162 -2.12 -4.41 15.65
C LYS A 162 -3.54 -4.36 15.13
N VAL A 163 -3.72 -4.55 13.84
CA VAL A 163 -5.03 -4.78 13.23
C VAL A 163 -5.77 -5.93 13.93
N ASP A 164 -5.12 -7.09 14.06
CA ASP A 164 -5.74 -8.28 14.64
C ASP A 164 -5.85 -8.17 16.18
N GLY A 165 -4.92 -7.45 16.83
CA GLY A 165 -4.91 -7.23 18.27
C GLY A 165 -5.85 -6.11 18.76
N VAL A 166 -6.13 -5.12 17.90
CA VAL A 166 -7.05 -4.01 18.18
C VAL A 166 -8.50 -4.39 17.87
N GLN A 167 -8.75 -5.42 17.05
CA GLN A 167 -10.10 -5.80 16.62
C GLN A 167 -10.39 -7.31 16.70
N ARG A 168 -11.28 -7.67 17.63
CA ARG A 168 -12.49 -8.43 17.23
C ARG A 168 -13.33 -7.43 16.40
N TYR A 169 -13.36 -7.61 15.06
CA TYR A 169 -14.17 -6.89 14.04
C TYR A 169 -13.62 -5.56 13.45
N GLU A 170 -13.09 -5.55 12.19
CA GLU A 170 -13.62 -4.95 10.91
C GLU A 170 -12.82 -3.69 10.43
N VAL A 171 -11.88 -3.73 9.47
CA VAL A 171 -11.96 -3.66 7.98
C VAL A 171 -10.52 -3.51 7.45
N PHE A 172 -10.12 -4.14 6.33
CA PHE A 172 -8.96 -3.68 5.51
C PHE A 172 -9.23 -3.85 4.01
N THR A 173 -8.49 -3.13 3.18
CA THR A 173 -8.13 -3.55 1.81
C THR A 173 -6.66 -3.16 1.60
N ARG A 174 -5.78 -4.18 1.55
CA ARG A 174 -4.32 -4.02 1.43
C ARG A 174 -3.87 -3.87 -0.02
N ILE A 175 -2.73 -3.20 -0.19
CA ILE A 175 -2.01 -3.03 -1.46
C ILE A 175 -0.53 -3.39 -1.26
N SER A 176 -0.15 -4.63 -1.59
CA SER A 176 1.27 -4.91 -1.89
C SER A 176 1.61 -4.39 -3.28
N VAL A 177 2.84 -3.97 -3.54
CA VAL A 177 3.24 -3.59 -4.90
C VAL A 177 4.25 -4.60 -5.36
N ASP A 178 3.79 -5.65 -6.03
CA ASP A 178 4.64 -6.41 -6.96
C ASP A 178 4.38 -5.81 -8.35
N THR A 179 5.30 -4.99 -8.85
CA THR A 179 5.13 -4.37 -10.18
C THR A 179 5.68 -5.31 -11.24
N PHE A 180 4.78 -5.81 -12.08
CA PHE A 180 5.10 -6.23 -13.45
C PHE A 180 4.23 -5.47 -14.44
N ARG A 181 4.83 -4.53 -15.16
CA ARG A 181 4.52 -4.20 -16.56
C ARG A 181 5.76 -3.59 -17.19
N GLY A 182 6.48 -4.39 -17.98
CA GLY A 182 7.32 -3.84 -19.05
C GLY A 182 6.45 -3.25 -20.16
N PRO A 183 7.02 -2.44 -21.08
CA PRO A 183 6.28 -1.95 -22.24
C PRO A 183 5.72 -3.14 -23.04
N ARG A 184 4.45 -3.05 -23.45
CA ARG A 184 3.87 -3.99 -24.42
C ARG A 184 4.57 -3.76 -25.76
N ILE A 185 5.55 -4.59 -26.08
CA ILE A 185 6.02 -4.74 -27.46
C ILE A 185 4.92 -5.56 -28.17
N PRO A 186 4.28 -5.06 -29.23
CA PRO A 186 3.36 -5.88 -30.02
C PRO A 186 4.13 -7.08 -30.59
N PRO A 187 3.51 -8.27 -30.71
CA PRO A 187 4.20 -9.41 -31.31
C PRO A 187 4.70 -9.02 -32.70
N SER A 188 6.01 -9.17 -32.91
CA SER A 188 6.61 -9.10 -34.24
C SER A 188 5.93 -10.16 -35.11
N PRO A 189 5.44 -9.83 -36.31
CA PRO A 189 4.85 -10.81 -37.23
C PRO A 189 5.90 -11.78 -37.82
N TYR A 190 7.18 -11.61 -37.48
CA TYR A 190 8.26 -12.50 -37.88
C TYR A 190 8.90 -13.10 -36.63
N LEU A 191 8.56 -14.35 -36.31
CA LEU A 191 9.45 -15.36 -35.72
C LEU A 191 8.71 -16.71 -35.69
N SER A 192 8.93 -17.48 -36.75
CA SER A 192 8.68 -18.91 -36.80
C SER A 192 9.68 -19.65 -35.89
N SER A 193 9.16 -20.59 -35.10
CA SER A 193 9.83 -21.81 -34.62
C SER A 193 11.37 -21.80 -34.45
N ALA A 194 11.85 -21.64 -33.21
CA ALA A 194 12.97 -22.40 -32.62
C ALA A 194 13.50 -21.72 -31.33
N GLY A 195 13.83 -22.54 -30.32
CA GLY A 195 15.00 -22.34 -29.45
C GLY A 195 14.93 -21.28 -28.35
N VAL A 196 15.03 -21.74 -27.10
CA VAL A 196 15.32 -20.92 -25.92
C VAL A 196 16.72 -20.31 -26.04
N ALA A 197 16.82 -18.98 -25.94
CA ALA A 197 18.05 -18.29 -25.58
C ALA A 197 17.71 -17.13 -24.62
N ALA A 198 18.27 -17.20 -23.41
CA ALA A 198 18.24 -16.11 -22.45
C ALA A 198 19.28 -15.07 -22.89
N GLU A 199 18.86 -14.06 -23.64
CA GLU A 199 19.68 -12.89 -23.91
C GLU A 199 19.45 -11.80 -22.87
N SER A 200 20.56 -11.35 -22.29
CA SER A 200 20.66 -10.17 -21.44
C SER A 200 20.38 -8.90 -22.25
N CYS A 201 19.13 -8.41 -22.20
CA CYS A 201 18.79 -7.11 -22.77
C CYS A 201 19.02 -5.99 -21.74
N LEU A 202 20.28 -5.58 -21.58
CA LEU A 202 20.63 -4.21 -21.18
C LEU A 202 20.46 -3.31 -22.41
N GLY A 203 19.21 -2.95 -22.73
CA GLY A 203 18.87 -2.05 -23.83
C GLY A 203 18.72 -0.60 -23.38
N ARG A 204 19.55 0.29 -23.93
CA ARG A 204 19.46 1.76 -23.81
C ARG A 204 18.19 2.28 -24.52
N ALA A 205 17.42 3.15 -23.85
CA ALA A 205 16.94 4.45 -24.34
C ALA A 205 15.83 5.05 -23.43
N GLY A 206 16.05 6.26 -22.92
CA GLY A 206 15.02 7.31 -22.98
C GLY A 206 13.99 7.50 -21.85
N SER A 207 14.13 6.89 -20.67
CA SER A 207 13.32 7.24 -19.50
C SER A 207 14.20 7.31 -18.27
N SER A 208 14.35 8.51 -17.69
CA SER A 208 15.14 8.77 -16.49
C SER A 208 14.55 8.15 -15.21
N ASP A 209 13.43 7.44 -15.31
CA ASP A 209 12.73 6.87 -14.16
C ASP A 209 12.38 5.40 -14.36
N ALA A 210 13.32 4.53 -13.96
CA ALA A 210 13.13 3.09 -13.98
C ALA A 210 12.01 2.69 -12.98
N THR A 211 11.02 1.92 -13.46
CA THR A 211 10.08 1.22 -12.58
C THR A 211 10.81 0.13 -11.82
N VAL A 212 10.57 0.02 -10.51
CA VAL A 212 11.30 -0.93 -9.68
C VAL A 212 10.57 -2.25 -9.58
N VAL A 213 11.11 -3.25 -10.28
CA VAL A 213 10.57 -4.61 -10.32
C VAL A 213 11.20 -5.44 -9.20
N VAL A 214 10.36 -5.92 -8.27
CA VAL A 214 10.73 -6.98 -7.32
C VAL A 214 10.19 -8.29 -7.89
N ARG A 215 11.00 -9.35 -7.91
CA ARG A 215 10.53 -10.68 -8.31
C ARG A 215 10.30 -11.52 -7.06
N ARG A 216 9.10 -12.06 -6.90
CA ARG A 216 8.89 -13.24 -6.05
C ARG A 216 9.47 -14.45 -6.77
N CYS A 217 10.56 -15.04 -6.26
CA CYS A 217 11.02 -16.34 -6.69
C CYS A 217 10.08 -17.39 -6.08
N GLU A 218 9.08 -17.86 -6.81
CA GLU A 218 8.26 -18.99 -6.38
C GLU A 218 9.04 -20.29 -6.56
N CYS A 219 9.94 -20.61 -5.64
CA CYS A 219 10.47 -21.96 -5.52
C CYS A 219 9.61 -22.73 -4.51
N ARG A 220 8.42 -23.18 -4.94
CA ARG A 220 7.69 -24.25 -4.24
C ARG A 220 8.32 -25.58 -4.66
N HIS A 221 8.90 -26.27 -3.70
CA HIS A 221 9.42 -27.63 -3.80
C HIS A 221 10.62 -27.85 -4.73
N GLN A 222 11.83 -27.59 -4.21
CA GLN A 222 12.91 -28.58 -4.26
C GLN A 222 14.00 -28.17 -3.25
N ARG A 223 14.22 -29.04 -2.25
CA ARG A 223 15.48 -29.04 -1.49
C ARG A 223 16.60 -29.37 -2.48
N ALA A 224 17.31 -28.35 -2.97
CA ALA A 224 18.57 -28.55 -3.66
C ALA A 224 19.63 -27.65 -3.01
N ARG A 225 20.67 -28.33 -2.53
CA ARG A 225 21.82 -27.81 -1.78
C ARG A 225 22.42 -26.57 -2.45
N ILE A 226 22.54 -25.48 -1.69
CA ILE A 226 23.49 -24.41 -2.02
C ILE A 226 24.89 -24.98 -1.73
N ARG A 227 25.59 -25.41 -2.77
CA ARG A 227 27.05 -25.53 -2.72
C ARG A 227 27.64 -24.16 -3.07
N SER A 228 28.54 -23.73 -2.19
CA SER A 228 29.49 -22.65 -2.38
C SER A 228 30.16 -22.69 -3.76
N CYS A 229 30.24 -21.54 -4.42
CA CYS A 229 31.32 -21.26 -5.36
C CYS A 229 31.84 -19.85 -5.05
N GLU A 230 33.09 -19.84 -4.61
CA GLU A 230 33.95 -18.68 -4.45
C GLU A 230 34.35 -18.10 -5.83
N ALA A 231 34.80 -16.85 -5.75
CA ALA A 231 35.58 -16.05 -6.69
C ALA A 231 36.10 -16.68 -8.00
N ILE A 232 35.82 -15.98 -9.12
CA ILE A 232 36.84 -15.42 -10.03
C ILE A 232 36.40 -13.99 -10.36
#